data_AF-L1J7F9-F1
#
_entry.id   AF-L1J7F9-F1
#
_cell.length_a   1.000
_cell.length_b   1.000
_cell.length_c   1.000
_cell.angle_alpha   90.00
_cell.angle_beta   90.00
_cell.angle_gamma   90.00
#
_symmetry.space_group_name_H-M   'P 1'
#
loop_
_entity.id
_entity.type
_entity.pdbx_description
1 polymer ?
#
loop_
_entity_poly.entity_id
_entity_poly.type
_entity_poly.pdbx_seq_one_letter_code
_entity_poly.pdbx_strand_id
1 'polypeptide(L)'
;MQLGYGYSMNKKAIIPLDISICGLDFNHSITGRALTELTAHNWDQGRGGVTFISSDVLNAFPREDIIYLTADSDNCIHELDPSKVYVIGGLVDRNKQKGASLSRAAQSNVRHARWHA
;
A
#
# COMPACT_ATOMS: atom_id res chain seq x y z
N MET A 1 11.69 6.68 -6.95
CA MET A 1 11.10 7.86 -6.24
C MET A 1 9.61 7.60 -5.99
N GLN A 2 9.02 8.17 -4.94
CA GLN A 2 7.78 7.78 -4.22
C GLN A 2 7.95 6.66 -3.19
N LEU A 3 8.20 5.40 -3.56
CA LEU A 3 8.35 4.32 -2.56
C LEU A 3 9.48 4.61 -1.55
N GLY A 4 10.67 4.99 -2.05
CA GLY A 4 11.79 5.38 -1.17
C GLY A 4 11.53 6.62 -0.33
N TYR A 5 10.67 7.54 -0.82
CA TYR A 5 10.23 8.69 -0.02
C TYR A 5 9.30 8.26 1.11
N GLY A 6 8.31 7.40 0.81
CA GLY A 6 7.41 6.82 1.81
C GLY A 6 8.17 6.09 2.91
N TYR A 7 9.14 5.24 2.55
CA TYR A 7 10.04 4.59 3.50
C TYR A 7 10.81 5.60 4.36
N SER A 8 11.42 6.61 3.75
CA SER A 8 12.17 7.64 4.48
C SER A 8 11.30 8.44 5.45
N MET A 9 10.06 8.76 5.07
CA MET A 9 9.12 9.45 5.95
C MET A 9 8.65 8.55 7.08
N ASN A 10 8.42 7.26 6.83
CA ASN A 10 8.04 6.30 7.86
C ASN A 10 9.11 6.19 8.96
N LYS A 11 10.39 6.14 8.58
CA LYS A 11 11.51 6.14 9.54
C LYS A 11 11.60 7.40 10.40
N LYS A 12 11.06 8.51 9.92
CA LYS A 12 11.06 9.81 10.61
C LYS A 12 9.76 10.04 11.40
N ALA A 13 8.77 9.17 11.25
CA ALA A 13 7.50 9.31 11.94
C ALA A 13 7.68 9.08 13.45
N ILE A 14 6.92 9.82 14.25
CA ILE A 14 6.86 9.61 15.71
C ILE A 14 6.35 8.20 16.01
N ILE A 15 5.42 7.70 15.19
CA ILE A 15 4.88 6.34 15.23
C ILE A 15 5.03 5.75 13.82
N PRO A 16 6.13 5.02 13.55
CA PRO A 16 6.31 4.33 12.27
C PRO A 16 5.26 3.24 12.07
N LEU A 17 4.80 3.09 10.83
CA LEU A 17 3.88 2.03 10.41
C LEU A 17 4.65 0.80 9.93
N ASP A 18 4.01 -0.36 10.02
CA ASP A 18 4.47 -1.57 9.34
C ASP A 18 4.03 -1.50 7.87
N ILE A 19 4.94 -1.17 6.97
CA ILE A 19 4.63 -1.00 5.54
C ILE A 19 4.74 -2.34 4.83
N SER A 20 3.68 -2.78 4.16
CA SER A 20 3.73 -3.94 3.26
C SER A 20 3.63 -3.50 1.79
N ILE A 21 4.59 -3.92 0.98
CA ILE A 21 4.60 -3.69 -0.47
C ILE A 21 4.24 -5.01 -1.15
N CYS A 22 2.99 -5.11 -1.61
CA CYS A 22 2.42 -6.31 -2.21
C CYS A 22 2.54 -6.31 -3.74
N GLY A 23 2.54 -7.50 -4.35
CA GLY A 23 2.57 -7.69 -5.80
C GLY A 23 3.90 -7.34 -6.46
N LEU A 24 4.98 -7.20 -5.69
CA LEU A 24 6.34 -7.00 -6.21
C LEU A 24 7.26 -8.15 -5.77
N ASP A 25 8.05 -8.63 -6.72
CA ASP A 25 9.05 -9.67 -6.50
C ASP A 25 10.44 -9.19 -6.95
N PHE A 26 11.46 -9.45 -6.13
CA PHE A 26 12.86 -9.20 -6.46
C PHE A 26 13.37 -10.08 -7.61
N ASN A 27 12.77 -11.26 -7.81
CA ASN A 27 13.16 -12.19 -8.86
C ASN A 27 12.51 -11.88 -10.22
N HIS A 28 11.46 -11.05 -10.23
CA HIS A 28 10.79 -10.69 -11.47
C HIS A 28 11.57 -9.58 -12.20
N SER A 29 11.80 -9.75 -13.51
CA SER A 29 12.78 -8.98 -14.28
C SER A 29 12.57 -7.47 -14.26
N ILE A 30 11.32 -7.02 -14.23
CA ILE A 30 10.96 -5.59 -14.20
C ILE A 30 10.97 -5.04 -12.78
N THR A 31 10.27 -5.73 -11.86
CA THR A 31 10.07 -5.24 -10.49
C THR A 31 11.34 -5.38 -9.66
N GLY A 32 12.11 -6.46 -9.86
CA GLY A 32 13.39 -6.68 -9.20
C GLY A 32 14.43 -5.64 -9.54
N ARG A 33 14.50 -5.21 -10.80
CA ARG A 33 15.37 -4.09 -11.20
C ARG A 33 14.97 -2.80 -10.50
N ALA A 34 13.68 -2.46 -10.50
CA ALA A 34 13.18 -1.25 -9.85
C ALA A 34 13.45 -1.24 -8.33
N LEU A 35 13.27 -2.38 -7.67
CA LEU A 35 13.57 -2.53 -6.23
C LEU A 35 15.08 -2.44 -5.96
N THR A 36 15.92 -3.00 -6.82
CA THR A 36 17.38 -2.91 -6.72
C THR A 36 17.86 -1.48 -6.88
N GLU A 37 17.33 -0.74 -7.86
CA GLU A 37 17.63 0.69 -8.08
C GLU A 37 17.21 1.57 -6.89
N LEU A 38 16.20 1.17 -6.11
CA LEU A 38 15.79 1.83 -4.87
C LEU A 38 16.65 1.44 -3.65
N THR A 39 17.62 0.53 -3.81
CA THR A 39 18.35 -0.11 -2.71
C THR A 39 17.43 -0.75 -1.68
N ALA A 40 16.25 -1.22 -2.12
CA ALA A 40 15.18 -1.71 -1.26
C ALA A 40 15.57 -2.95 -0.44
N HIS A 41 16.58 -3.70 -0.89
CA HIS A 41 17.17 -4.82 -0.15
C HIS A 41 17.87 -4.39 1.16
N ASN A 42 18.19 -3.10 1.33
CA ASN A 42 18.78 -2.54 2.54
C ASN A 42 17.76 -1.86 3.46
N TRP A 43 16.46 -1.94 3.15
CA TRP A 43 15.45 -1.29 3.97
C TRP A 43 15.14 -2.11 5.22
N ASP A 44 14.94 -1.43 6.35
CA ASP A 44 14.65 -2.07 7.63
C ASP A 44 13.40 -2.95 7.50
N GLN A 45 13.51 -4.21 7.89
CA GLN A 45 12.42 -5.20 7.83
C GLN A 45 11.76 -5.35 9.20
N GLY A 46 10.48 -5.73 9.22
CA GLY A 46 9.72 -5.96 10.46
C GLY A 46 9.09 -4.70 11.03
N ARG A 47 8.97 -4.64 12.37
CA ARG A 47 8.22 -3.59 13.07
C ARG A 47 8.78 -2.19 12.78
N GLY A 48 7.92 -1.28 12.31
CA GLY A 48 8.25 0.07 11.85
C GLY A 48 8.99 0.13 10.52
N GLY A 49 9.15 -1.03 9.85
CA GLY A 49 9.91 -1.20 8.63
C GLY A 49 9.04 -1.46 7.40
N VAL A 50 9.65 -2.07 6.39
CA VAL A 50 9.01 -2.45 5.13
C VAL A 50 9.11 -3.96 4.95
N THR A 51 8.04 -4.61 4.51
CA THR A 51 8.04 -6.02 4.11
C THR A 51 7.59 -6.13 2.65
N PHE A 52 8.32 -6.88 1.84
CA PHE A 52 7.97 -7.16 0.45
C PHE A 52 7.21 -8.48 0.36
N ILE A 53 6.02 -8.44 -0.23
CA ILE A 53 5.14 -9.60 -0.39
C ILE A 53 4.91 -9.78 -1.89
N SER A 54 5.33 -10.92 -2.43
CA SER A 54 5.19 -11.20 -3.87
C SER A 54 3.73 -11.40 -4.30
N SER A 55 2.87 -11.85 -3.39
CA SER A 55 1.46 -12.07 -3.65
C SER A 55 0.63 -10.78 -3.60
N ASP A 56 -0.59 -10.88 -4.12
CA ASP A 56 -1.58 -9.81 -4.04
C ASP A 56 -2.00 -9.51 -2.60
N VAL A 57 -2.36 -8.25 -2.31
CA VAL A 57 -2.83 -7.84 -0.98
C VAL A 57 -4.05 -8.65 -0.51
N LEU A 58 -4.94 -9.06 -1.43
CA LEU A 58 -6.12 -9.86 -1.11
C LEU A 58 -5.81 -11.31 -0.73
N ASN A 59 -4.59 -11.78 -1.04
CA ASN A 59 -4.08 -13.09 -0.64
C ASN A 59 -3.12 -13.01 0.56
N ALA A 60 -2.62 -11.82 0.87
CA ALA A 60 -1.66 -11.59 1.94
C ALA A 60 -2.33 -11.30 3.30
N PHE A 61 -3.55 -10.77 3.31
CA PHE A 61 -4.24 -10.34 4.53
C PHE A 61 -5.71 -10.81 4.57
N PRO A 62 -6.31 -10.95 5.78
CA PRO A 62 -7.74 -11.23 5.93
C PRO A 62 -8.59 -10.13 5.28
N ARG A 63 -9.61 -10.51 4.50
CA ARG A 63 -10.40 -9.57 3.71
C ARG A 63 -11.18 -8.57 4.57
N GLU A 64 -11.63 -9.01 5.73
CA GLU A 64 -12.33 -8.23 6.74
C GLU A 64 -11.47 -7.09 7.33
N ASP A 65 -10.15 -7.23 7.26
CA ASP A 65 -9.21 -6.24 7.77
C ASP A 65 -8.74 -5.26 6.69
N ILE A 66 -8.93 -5.60 5.41
CA ILE A 66 -8.52 -4.77 4.28
C ILE A 66 -9.49 -3.59 4.09
N ILE A 67 -8.92 -2.39 4.00
CA ILE A 67 -9.60 -1.14 3.63
C ILE A 67 -8.80 -0.45 2.53
N TYR A 68 -9.35 -0.38 1.32
CA TYR A 68 -8.75 0.39 0.23
C TYR A 68 -8.95 1.89 0.43
N LEU A 69 -7.85 2.64 0.48
CA LEU A 69 -7.88 4.09 0.48
C LEU A 69 -7.95 4.61 -0.95
N THR A 70 -9.06 5.29 -1.28
CA THR A 70 -9.28 5.85 -2.61
C THR A 70 -10.08 7.14 -2.51
N ALA A 71 -9.67 8.17 -3.25
CA ALA A 71 -10.33 9.48 -3.25
C ALA A 71 -11.78 9.41 -3.80
N ASP A 72 -12.08 8.38 -4.60
CA ASP A 72 -13.38 8.20 -5.25
C ASP A 72 -14.43 7.53 -4.33
N SER A 73 -14.06 7.13 -3.11
CA SER A 73 -14.97 6.44 -2.19
C SER A 73 -15.96 7.41 -1.53
N ASP A 74 -17.24 7.01 -1.47
CA ASP A 74 -18.27 7.75 -0.72
C ASP A 74 -18.11 7.62 0.80
N ASN A 75 -17.52 6.52 1.28
CA ASN A 75 -17.23 6.32 2.70
C ASN A 75 -16.06 7.21 3.14
N CYS A 76 -16.21 7.94 4.25
CA CYS A 76 -15.17 8.78 4.81
C CYS A 76 -14.57 8.15 6.07
N ILE A 77 -13.24 8.11 6.16
CA ILE A 77 -12.53 7.70 7.37
C ILE A 77 -12.09 8.92 8.17
N HIS A 78 -12.38 8.89 9.47
CA HIS A 78 -12.01 9.95 10.42
C HIS A 78 -10.84 9.55 11.32
N GLU A 79 -10.71 8.26 11.61
CA GLU A 79 -9.68 7.70 12.48
C GLU A 79 -9.16 6.37 11.93
N LEU A 80 -7.88 6.08 12.15
CA LEU A 80 -7.27 4.82 11.75
C LEU A 80 -7.35 3.82 12.90
N ASP A 81 -8.09 2.72 12.68
CA ASP A 81 -8.06 1.53 13.53
C ASP A 81 -6.74 0.77 13.32
N PRO A 82 -5.88 0.62 14.35
CA PRO A 82 -4.59 -0.08 14.25
C PRO A 82 -4.70 -1.58 13.94
N SER A 83 -5.88 -2.18 14.06
CA SER A 83 -6.12 -3.58 13.71
C SER A 83 -6.35 -3.80 12.21
N LYS A 84 -6.45 -2.72 11.41
CA LYS A 84 -6.82 -2.78 9.99
C LYS A 84 -5.64 -2.56 9.05
N VAL A 85 -5.79 -3.11 7.83
CA VAL A 85 -4.83 -3.00 6.74
C VAL A 85 -5.32 -1.97 5.73
N TYR A 86 -4.68 -0.80 5.72
CA TYR A 86 -5.02 0.28 4.80
C TYR A 86 -4.20 0.18 3.51
N VAL A 87 -4.88 0.07 2.37
CA VAL A 87 -4.24 -0.17 1.08
C VAL A 87 -4.22 1.11 0.24
N ILE A 88 -3.01 1.55 -0.14
CA ILE A 88 -2.80 2.62 -1.10
C ILE A 88 -2.41 2.01 -2.45
N GLY A 89 -3.10 2.38 -3.52
CA GLY A 89 -2.78 1.89 -4.86
C GLY A 89 -1.40 2.35 -5.32
N GLY A 90 -0.52 1.41 -5.68
CA GLY A 90 0.83 1.67 -6.21
C GLY A 90 0.87 2.15 -7.67
N LEU A 91 -0.15 2.87 -8.13
CA LEU A 91 -0.31 3.28 -9.52
C LEU A 91 -0.06 4.79 -9.67
N VAL A 92 0.88 5.17 -10.54
CA VAL A 92 1.14 6.57 -10.92
C VAL A 92 0.50 6.86 -12.27
N ASP A 93 -0.78 7.20 -12.25
CA ASP A 93 -1.57 7.29 -13.48
C ASP A 93 -2.00 8.72 -13.86
N ARG A 94 -1.61 9.74 -13.06
CA ARG A 94 -1.96 11.16 -13.30
C ARG A 94 -3.46 11.37 -13.57
N ASN A 95 -4.31 10.59 -12.88
CA ASN A 95 -5.77 10.66 -12.92
C ASN A 95 -6.44 10.25 -14.25
N LYS A 96 -5.82 9.39 -15.05
CA LYS A 96 -6.40 8.87 -16.31
C LYS A 96 -7.38 7.71 -16.08
N GLN A 97 -7.19 6.95 -15.00
CA GLN A 97 -7.89 5.75 -14.57
C GLN A 97 -8.64 6.04 -13.26
N LYS A 98 -9.57 7.02 -13.34
CA LYS A 98 -10.45 7.35 -12.22
C LYS A 98 -11.21 6.12 -11.75
N GLY A 99 -11.35 5.93 -10.44
CA GLY A 99 -12.11 4.83 -9.86
C GLY A 99 -11.43 3.47 -9.91
N ALA A 100 -10.19 3.32 -10.38
CA ALA A 100 -9.55 2.01 -10.49
C ALA A 100 -9.42 1.28 -9.13
N SER A 101 -9.01 2.01 -8.08
CA SER A 101 -8.89 1.44 -6.73
C SER A 101 -10.26 1.15 -6.10
N LEU A 102 -11.24 2.02 -6.33
CA LEU A 102 -12.62 1.81 -5.88
C LEU A 102 -13.25 0.58 -6.54
N SER A 103 -13.14 0.49 -7.87
CA SER A 103 -13.64 -0.64 -8.65
C SER A 103 -13.02 -1.95 -8.20
N ARG A 104 -11.69 -1.96 -7.96
CA ARG A 104 -11.00 -3.12 -7.42
C ARG A 104 -11.52 -3.55 -6.04
N ALA A 105 -11.72 -2.59 -5.14
CA ALA A 105 -12.28 -2.88 -3.82
C ALA A 105 -13.69 -3.48 -3.91
N ALA A 106 -14.56 -2.88 -4.73
CA ALA A 106 -15.93 -3.34 -4.94
C ALA A 106 -15.99 -4.75 -5.56
N GLN A 107 -15.21 -5.01 -6.62
CA GLN A 107 -15.12 -6.33 -7.26
C GLN A 107 -14.60 -7.41 -6.31
N SER A 108 -13.74 -7.02 -5.36
CA SER A 108 -13.15 -7.95 -4.38
C SER A 108 -13.96 -8.06 -3.10
N ASN A 109 -15.08 -7.34 -3.00
CA ASN A 109 -15.95 -7.26 -1.83
C ASN A 109 -15.18 -6.91 -0.54
N VAL A 110 -14.28 -5.94 -0.63
CA VAL A 110 -13.53 -5.40 0.52
C VAL A 110 -13.92 -3.95 0.77
N ARG A 111 -13.70 -3.48 2.00
CA ARG A 111 -14.04 -2.12 2.39
C ARG A 111 -13.17 -1.11 1.64
N HIS A 112 -13.72 0.08 1.42
CA HIS A 112 -13.01 1.22 0.87
C HIS A 112 -13.41 2.51 1.58
N ALA A 113 -12.49 3.46 1.65
CA ALA A 113 -12.72 4.77 2.26
C ALA A 113 -11.86 5.86 1.58
N ARG A 114 -12.31 7.11 1.65
CA ARG A 114 -11.49 8.29 1.37
C ARG A 114 -11.05 8.94 2.68
N TRP A 115 -9.86 9.52 2.70
CA TRP A 115 -9.41 10.33 3.83
C TRP A 115 -10.28 11.59 3.95
N HIS A 116 -10.66 11.95 5.18
CA HIS A 116 -11.26 13.23 5.46
C HIS A 116 -10.18 14.33 5.37
N ALA A 117 -10.12 15.04 4.26
CA ALA A 117 -9.28 16.23 4.11
C ALA A 117 -9.79 17.40 4.96
#